data_AF-A0A7R9UJW8-F1
#
_entry.id   AF-A0A7R9UJW8-F1
#
_cell.length_a   1.000
_cell.length_b   1.000
_cell.length_c   1.000
_cell.angle_alpha   90.00
_cell.angle_beta   90.00
_cell.angle_gamma   90.00
#
_symmetry.space_group_name_H-M   'P 1'
#
loop_
_entity.id
_entity.type
_entity.pdbx_description
1 polymer ?
#
loop_
_entity_poly.entity_id
_entity_poly.type
_entity_poly.pdbx_seq_one_letter_code
_entity_poly.pdbx_strand_id
1 'polypeptide(L)'
;GARGMCGRTRLGASPESVMGATGAKRWRRREHYRPSNNLCPGRQSPALHRGDAPGELELTTMAFGLVPSYTDKAARPDFFRMANARSETVSAQPAFRRLLAHRRCVVPIDGFYEWLPEPQRKQPFYISSAACAGDRAGE
;
A
#
# COMPACT_ATOMS: atom_id res chain seq x y z
N GLY A 1 4.58 19.50 -13.79
CA GLY A 1 3.40 18.96 -13.09
C GLY A 1 3.71 17.58 -12.56
N ALA A 2 3.34 17.26 -11.33
CA ALA A 2 3.56 15.93 -10.76
C ALA A 2 2.85 14.89 -11.64
N ARG A 3 3.62 13.98 -12.26
CA ARG A 3 3.05 12.78 -12.92
C ARG A 3 2.20 12.06 -11.88
N GLY A 4 0.98 11.68 -12.27
CA GLY A 4 -0.01 11.00 -11.41
C GLY A 4 0.67 9.86 -10.66
N MET A 5 0.49 9.86 -9.34
CA MET A 5 0.92 8.77 -8.48
C MET A 5 -0.34 8.09 -7.97
N CYS A 6 -0.30 6.77 -7.86
CA CYS A 6 -1.49 6.02 -7.45
C CYS A 6 -1.90 6.45 -6.03
N GLY A 7 -3.13 6.95 -5.93
CA GLY A 7 -3.71 7.42 -4.67
C GLY A 7 -4.86 6.56 -4.18
N ARG A 8 -5.14 5.44 -4.87
CA ARG A 8 -6.25 4.56 -4.55
C ARG A 8 -5.97 3.12 -4.91
N THR A 9 -6.21 2.22 -3.96
CA THR A 9 -6.04 0.78 -4.15
C THR A 9 -7.29 0.01 -3.75
N ARG A 10 -7.39 -1.22 -4.25
CA ARG A 10 -8.38 -2.22 -3.81
C ARG A 10 -7.63 -3.36 -3.13
N LEU A 11 -8.14 -3.79 -1.99
CA LEU A 11 -7.82 -5.07 -1.40
C LEU A 11 -9.10 -5.60 -0.74
N GLY A 12 -9.87 -6.36 -1.52
CA GLY A 12 -11.15 -6.95 -1.13
C GLY A 12 -11.02 -8.35 -0.52
N ALA A 13 -9.81 -8.92 -0.53
CA ALA A 13 -9.54 -10.27 -0.04
C ALA A 13 -9.79 -10.40 1.49
N SER A 14 -10.33 -11.55 1.92
CA SER A 14 -10.44 -11.88 3.34
C SER A 14 -9.05 -11.97 3.99
N PRO A 15 -8.94 -11.80 5.33
CA PRO A 15 -7.66 -11.98 6.00
C PRO A 15 -7.00 -13.34 5.69
N GLU A 16 -7.79 -14.40 5.64
CA GLU A 16 -7.34 -15.76 5.33
C GLU A 16 -6.75 -15.84 3.92
N SER A 17 -7.39 -15.19 2.94
CA SER A 17 -6.91 -15.15 1.56
C SER A 17 -5.61 -14.36 1.45
N VAL A 18 -5.48 -13.22 2.14
CA VAL A 18 -4.24 -12.43 2.16
C VAL A 18 -3.09 -13.24 2.80
N MET A 19 -3.35 -13.93 3.90
CA MET A 19 -2.36 -14.81 4.55
C MET A 19 -1.91 -15.93 3.60
N GLY A 20 -2.86 -16.62 2.97
CA GLY A 20 -2.58 -17.71 2.03
C GLY A 20 -1.77 -17.25 0.82
N ALA A 21 -2.13 -16.11 0.22
CA ALA A 21 -1.45 -15.56 -0.95
C ALA A 21 -0.04 -15.04 -0.65
N THR A 22 0.23 -14.59 0.58
CA THR A 22 1.52 -14.01 0.96
C THR A 22 2.49 -15.01 1.59
N GLY A 23 1.98 -16.15 2.06
CA GLY A 23 2.76 -17.12 2.83
C GLY A 23 3.23 -16.59 4.19
N ALA A 24 2.64 -15.49 4.67
CA ALA A 24 2.98 -14.92 5.97
C ALA A 24 2.64 -15.90 7.09
N LYS A 25 3.54 -16.04 8.07
CA LYS A 25 3.31 -16.91 9.25
C LYS A 25 2.57 -16.20 10.37
N ARG A 26 2.69 -14.87 10.41
CA ARG A 26 2.14 -14.00 11.46
C ARG A 26 1.53 -12.74 10.86
N TRP A 27 0.43 -12.28 11.44
CA TRP A 27 -0.18 -10.99 11.12
C TRP A 27 -0.34 -10.13 12.38
N ARG A 28 0.48 -9.09 12.50
CA ARG A 28 0.40 -8.10 13.56
C ARG A 28 -0.66 -7.05 13.26
N ARG A 29 -1.45 -6.67 14.27
CA ARG A 29 -2.51 -5.67 14.15
C ARG A 29 -3.61 -6.04 13.13
N ARG A 30 -3.90 -7.33 12.99
CA ARG A 30 -4.91 -7.87 12.05
C ARG A 30 -6.28 -7.25 12.28
N GLU A 31 -6.62 -6.97 13.53
CA GLU A 31 -7.88 -6.36 13.98
C GLU A 31 -8.17 -4.99 13.35
N HIS A 32 -7.18 -4.31 12.78
CA HIS A 32 -7.36 -3.04 12.06
C HIS A 32 -7.54 -3.19 10.54
N TYR A 33 -7.32 -4.38 9.99
CA TYR A 33 -7.53 -4.62 8.56
C TYR A 33 -9.02 -4.79 8.26
N ARG A 34 -9.50 -4.09 7.24
CA ARG A 34 -10.85 -4.25 6.69
C ARG A 34 -10.74 -4.32 5.17
N PRO A 35 -11.29 -5.36 4.52
CA PRO A 35 -11.38 -5.40 3.07
C PRO A 35 -12.04 -4.13 2.53
N SER A 36 -11.54 -3.61 1.42
CA SER A 36 -12.04 -2.37 0.85
C SER A 36 -11.81 -2.30 -0.65
N ASN A 37 -12.86 -1.90 -1.37
CA ASN A 37 -12.81 -1.56 -2.79
C ASN A 37 -12.19 -0.18 -3.06
N ASN A 38 -11.81 0.58 -2.03
CA ASN A 38 -11.43 1.99 -2.19
C ASN A 38 -10.53 2.49 -1.05
N LEU A 39 -9.34 1.92 -0.90
CA LEU A 39 -8.33 2.34 0.08
C LEU A 39 -7.63 3.62 -0.39
N CYS A 40 -7.52 4.61 0.49
CA CYS A 40 -6.83 5.87 0.25
C CYS A 40 -5.72 6.12 1.29
N PRO A 41 -4.80 7.08 1.07
CA PRO A 41 -3.77 7.43 2.04
C PRO A 41 -4.32 7.68 3.45
N GLY A 42 -3.61 7.17 4.45
CA GLY A 42 -3.98 7.21 5.86
C GLY A 42 -4.89 6.06 6.31
N ARG A 43 -5.52 5.32 5.39
CA ARG A 43 -6.27 4.10 5.73
C ARG A 43 -5.32 2.96 6.13
N GLN A 44 -5.85 2.02 6.90
CA GLN A 44 -5.10 0.85 7.35
C GLN A 44 -5.02 -0.19 6.22
N SER A 45 -3.82 -0.63 5.89
CA SER A 45 -3.52 -1.62 4.87
C SER A 45 -2.45 -2.59 5.38
N PRO A 46 -2.54 -3.89 5.08
CA PRO A 46 -1.46 -4.81 5.41
C PRO A 46 -0.21 -4.50 4.58
N ALA A 47 0.95 -4.73 5.19
CA ALA A 47 2.24 -4.68 4.54
C ALA A 47 3.03 -5.92 4.94
N LEU A 48 3.49 -6.68 3.93
CA LEU A 48 4.31 -7.88 4.09
C LEU A 48 5.77 -7.47 4.24
N HIS A 49 6.45 -7.94 5.29
CA HIS A 49 7.86 -7.68 5.52
C HIS A 49 8.55 -8.92 6.10
N ARG A 50 9.88 -8.87 6.18
CA ARG A 50 10.65 -9.93 6.85
C ARG A 50 10.32 -9.95 8.34
N GLY A 51 10.16 -11.16 8.87
CA GLY A 51 9.99 -11.43 10.29
C GLY A 51 11.32 -11.48 11.05
N ASP A 52 11.23 -11.93 12.30
CA ASP A 52 12.39 -12.00 13.20
C ASP A 52 13.32 -13.19 12.85
N ALA A 53 12.75 -14.31 12.38
CA ALA A 53 13.51 -15.48 11.98
C ALA A 53 13.96 -15.43 10.50
N PRO A 54 15.12 -16.05 10.16
CA PRO A 54 15.57 -16.14 8.77
C PRO A 54 14.52 -16.77 7.85
N GLY A 55 14.17 -16.06 6.78
CA GLY A 55 13.20 -16.51 5.78
C GLY A 55 11.73 -16.38 6.20
N GLU A 56 11.44 -15.92 7.42
CA GLU A 56 10.08 -15.68 7.85
C GLU A 56 9.51 -14.40 7.23
N LEU A 57 8.24 -14.46 6.82
CA LEU A 57 7.46 -13.33 6.33
C LEU A 57 6.29 -13.07 7.27
N GLU A 58 6.00 -11.79 7.49
CA GLU A 58 4.95 -11.33 8.37
C GLU A 58 4.17 -10.20 7.73
N LEU A 59 2.88 -10.16 8.04
CA LEU A 59 2.04 -9.00 7.75
C LEU A 59 1.96 -8.12 8.98
N THR A 60 2.03 -6.81 8.77
CA THR A 60 1.59 -5.83 9.77
C THR A 60 0.61 -4.88 9.14
N THR A 61 -0.53 -4.65 9.80
CA THR A 61 -1.45 -3.59 9.38
C THR A 61 -0.88 -2.22 9.75
N MET A 62 -0.67 -1.38 8.75
CA MET A 62 -0.07 -0.05 8.86
C MET A 62 -0.91 1.00 8.13
N ALA A 63 -0.67 2.28 8.41
CA ALA A 63 -1.28 3.35 7.63
C ALA A 63 -0.65 3.41 6.22
N PHE A 64 -1.49 3.63 5.19
CA PHE A 64 -1.01 3.89 3.83
C PHE A 64 -0.43 5.30 3.75
N GLY A 65 0.87 5.39 3.98
CA GLY A 65 1.65 6.63 3.91
C GLY A 65 2.64 6.70 5.06
N LEU A 66 3.88 7.07 4.74
CA LEU A 66 4.95 7.12 5.72
C LEU A 66 4.74 8.30 6.69
N VAL A 67 4.97 8.06 7.98
CA VAL A 67 5.19 9.14 8.95
C VAL A 67 6.70 9.21 9.20
N PRO A 68 7.40 10.25 8.70
CA PRO A 68 8.82 10.41 8.97
C PRO A 68 9.12 10.44 10.47
N SER A 69 10.24 9.86 10.90
CA SER A 69 10.59 9.75 12.31
C SER A 69 10.81 11.10 13.02
N TYR A 70 11.04 12.17 12.25
CA TYR A 70 11.21 13.54 12.72
C TYR A 70 9.91 14.35 12.69
N THR A 71 8.77 13.74 12.34
CA THR A 71 7.47 14.39 12.45
C THR A 71 7.12 14.58 13.92
N ASP A 72 6.68 15.80 14.27
CA ASP A 72 6.21 16.12 15.61
C ASP A 72 5.02 15.20 16.00
N LYS A 73 5.01 14.71 17.23
CA LYS A 73 3.94 13.83 17.74
C LYS A 73 2.58 14.52 17.82
N ALA A 74 2.56 15.84 17.99
CA ALA A 74 1.34 16.65 17.98
C ALA A 74 0.88 17.00 16.56
N ALA A 75 1.74 16.84 15.54
CA ALA A 75 1.38 17.14 14.17
C ALA A 75 0.50 16.03 13.57
N ARG A 76 -0.49 16.45 12.78
CA ARG A 76 -1.26 15.53 11.94
C ARG A 76 -0.38 15.04 10.79
N PRO A 77 -0.19 13.72 10.59
CA PRO A 77 0.62 13.22 9.48
C PRO A 77 -0.01 13.54 8.13
N ASP A 78 0.80 14.01 7.19
CA ASP A 78 0.40 14.21 5.79
C ASP A 78 0.62 12.93 4.98
N PHE A 79 -0.35 12.03 5.07
CA PHE A 79 -0.30 10.75 4.35
C PHE A 79 -0.36 10.91 2.84
N PHE A 80 -1.03 11.94 2.31
CA PHE A 80 -1.14 12.14 0.86
C PHE A 80 0.22 12.49 0.25
N ARG A 81 1.01 13.32 0.94
CA ARG A 81 2.38 13.64 0.50
C ARG A 81 3.34 12.46 0.68
N MET A 82 3.08 11.58 1.64
CA MET A 82 3.96 10.47 2.01
C MET A 82 3.45 9.09 1.56
N ALA A 83 2.40 9.03 0.73
CA ALA A 83 1.83 7.77 0.21
C ALA A 83 2.73 7.09 -0.82
N ASN A 84 3.48 7.88 -1.60
CA ASN A 84 4.29 7.40 -2.70
C ASN A 84 5.75 7.83 -2.54
N ALA A 85 6.65 6.98 -3.03
CA ALA A 85 8.07 7.26 -3.13
C ALA A 85 8.52 7.02 -4.58
N ARG A 86 9.08 8.05 -5.22
CA ARG A 86 9.60 7.97 -6.60
C ARG A 86 10.90 7.17 -6.60
N SER A 87 10.97 6.10 -7.39
CA SER A 87 12.16 5.25 -7.47
C SER A 87 13.40 6.03 -7.89
N GLU A 88 13.22 7.08 -8.70
CA GLU A 88 14.28 7.96 -9.18
C GLU A 88 14.96 8.76 -8.06
N THR A 89 14.23 9.09 -6.98
CA THR A 89 14.70 10.00 -5.92
C THR A 89 14.68 9.39 -4.52
N VAL A 90 14.15 8.18 -4.36
CA VAL A 90 13.93 7.55 -3.04
C VAL A 90 15.23 7.39 -2.23
N SER A 91 16.36 7.19 -2.88
CA SER A 91 17.68 7.05 -2.24
C SER A 91 18.24 8.37 -1.68
N ALA A 92 17.85 9.51 -2.25
CA ALA A 92 18.29 10.84 -1.81
C ALA A 92 17.32 11.47 -0.80
N GLN A 93 16.04 11.11 -0.85
CA GLN A 93 15.00 11.76 -0.05
C GLN A 93 15.14 11.44 1.46
N PRO A 94 15.27 12.45 2.35
CA PRO A 94 15.51 12.23 3.78
C PRO A 94 14.49 11.33 4.47
N ALA A 95 13.22 11.41 4.07
CA ALA A 95 12.14 10.59 4.61
C ALA A 95 12.33 9.09 4.34
N PHE A 96 12.91 8.72 3.19
CA PHE A 96 12.95 7.33 2.72
C PHE A 96 14.34 6.71 2.74
N ARG A 97 15.42 7.49 2.55
CA ARG A 97 16.77 6.96 2.32
C ARG A 97 17.24 5.91 3.33
N ARG A 98 16.92 6.11 4.61
CA ARG A 98 17.32 5.21 5.72
C ARG A 98 16.47 3.93 5.76
N LEU A 99 15.28 3.94 5.17
CA LEU A 99 14.33 2.83 5.18
C LEU A 99 14.68 1.76 4.14
N LEU A 100 15.37 2.14 3.05
CA LEU A 100 15.69 1.23 1.94
C LEU A 100 16.50 0.00 2.36
N ALA A 101 17.39 0.15 3.34
CA ALA A 101 18.24 -0.95 3.81
C ALA A 101 17.50 -1.96 4.70
N HIS A 102 16.56 -1.50 5.54
CA HIS A 102 16.05 -2.30 6.67
C HIS A 102 14.53 -2.33 6.81
N ARG A 103 13.78 -1.50 6.08
CA ARG A 103 12.34 -1.28 6.29
C ARG A 103 11.54 -1.41 4.99
N ARG A 104 11.98 -2.29 4.09
CA ARG A 104 11.25 -2.63 2.86
C ARG A 104 10.06 -3.52 3.20
N CYS A 105 8.94 -3.28 2.53
CA CYS A 105 7.75 -4.12 2.60
C CYS A 105 7.12 -4.26 1.21
N VAL A 106 6.25 -5.25 1.06
CA VAL A 106 5.39 -5.44 -0.10
C VAL A 106 3.96 -5.16 0.34
N VAL A 107 3.25 -4.26 -0.34
CA VAL A 107 1.85 -3.96 -0.05
C VAL A 107 0.99 -4.83 -0.97
N PRO A 108 0.30 -5.87 -0.44
CA PRO A 108 -0.63 -6.65 -1.25
C PRO A 108 -1.83 -5.80 -1.63
N ILE A 109 -2.22 -5.87 -2.91
CA ILE A 109 -3.40 -5.22 -3.48
C ILE A 109 -3.98 -6.15 -4.56
N ASP A 110 -5.29 -6.06 -4.78
CA ASP A 110 -5.91 -6.69 -5.96
C ASP A 110 -5.64 -5.85 -7.22
N GLY A 111 -5.51 -4.53 -7.02
CA GLY A 111 -5.28 -3.55 -8.07
C GLY A 111 -5.36 -2.13 -7.52
N PHE A 112 -5.19 -1.16 -8.42
CA PHE A 112 -5.22 0.26 -8.09
C PHE A 112 -6.01 1.06 -9.12
N TYR A 113 -6.44 2.25 -8.74
CA TYR A 113 -7.19 3.14 -9.61
C TYR A 113 -6.30 4.30 -10.07
N GLU A 114 -6.39 4.61 -11.36
CA GLU A 114 -5.77 5.78 -11.96
C GLU A 114 -6.79 6.59 -12.75
N TRP A 115 -6.53 7.88 -12.89
CA TRP A 115 -7.44 8.81 -13.54
C TRP A 115 -6.77 9.39 -14.78
N LEU A 116 -7.24 8.96 -15.95
CA LEU A 116 -6.79 9.51 -17.22
C LEU A 116 -7.43 10.89 -17.44
N PRO A 117 -6.64 11.97 -17.62
CA PRO A 117 -7.19 13.27 -17.94
C PRO A 117 -7.82 13.28 -19.34
N GLU A 118 -9.07 13.68 -19.44
CA GLU A 118 -9.79 13.96 -20.68
C GLU A 118 -10.20 15.45 -20.70
N PRO A 119 -10.54 16.05 -21.87
CA PRO A 119 -10.81 17.49 -21.96
C PRO A 119 -11.85 18.04 -20.98
N GLN A 120 -12.83 17.22 -20.57
CA GLN A 120 -13.96 17.66 -19.72
C GLN A 120 -14.09 16.89 -18.40
N ARG A 121 -13.31 15.82 -18.21
CA ARG A 121 -13.42 14.94 -17.03
C ARG A 121 -12.13 14.18 -16.78
N LYS A 122 -12.09 13.43 -15.69
CA LYS A 122 -11.04 12.43 -15.44
C LYS A 122 -11.67 11.05 -15.48
N GLN A 123 -11.35 10.25 -16.50
CA GLN A 123 -11.85 8.89 -16.63
C GLN A 123 -11.12 7.97 -15.65
N PRO A 124 -11.81 7.34 -14.67
CA PRO A 124 -11.18 6.36 -13.81
C PRO A 124 -10.93 5.04 -14.55
N PHE A 125 -9.79 4.43 -14.30
CA PHE A 125 -9.41 3.08 -14.71
C PHE A 125 -9.05 2.27 -13.48
N TYR A 126 -9.46 1.01 -13.46
CA TYR A 126 -8.96 0.01 -12.51
C TYR A 126 -7.88 -0.83 -13.20
N ILE A 127 -6.69 -0.86 -12.61
CA ILE A 127 -5.53 -1.56 -13.14
C ILE A 127 -5.22 -2.70 -12.17
N SER A 128 -5.24 -3.93 -12.68
CA SER A 128 -4.92 -5.14 -11.92
C SER A 128 -4.02 -6.07 -12.74
N SER A 129 -3.38 -7.02 -12.08
CA SER A 129 -2.74 -8.13 -12.78
C SER A 129 -3.79 -8.97 -13.52
N ALA A 130 -3.38 -9.66 -14.58
CA ALA A 130 -4.26 -10.59 -15.30
C ALA A 130 -4.76 -11.73 -14.40
N ALA A 131 -3.92 -12.18 -13.46
CA ALA A 131 -4.29 -13.21 -12.48
C ALA A 131 -5.42 -12.76 -11.55
N CYS A 132 -5.41 -11.49 -11.10
CA CYS A 132 -6.46 -10.93 -10.25
C CYS A 132 -7.71 -10.46 -11.03
N ALA A 133 -7.69 -10.51 -12.36
CA ALA A 133 -8.84 -10.11 -13.19
C ALA A 133 -9.92 -11.21 -13.26
N GLY A 134 -9.53 -12.48 -13.13
CA GLY A 134 -10.44 -13.64 -13.24
C GLY A 134 -11.44 -13.78 -12.08
N ASP A 135 -11.11 -13.25 -10.91
CA ASP A 135 -11.97 -13.32 -9.71
C ASP A 135 -13.20 -12.38 -9.77
N ARG A 136 -13.36 -11.61 -10.86
CA ARG A 136 -14.48 -10.69 -11.09
C ARG A 136 -15.59 -11.24 -11.99
N ALA A 137 -15.50 -12.46 -12.50
CA ALA A 137 -16.53 -13.01 -13.39
C ALA A 137 -17.84 -13.43 -12.67
N GLY A 138 -18.04 -13.05 -11.40
CA GLY A 138 -19.15 -13.53 -10.56
C GLY A 138 -19.81 -12.50 -9.64
N GLU A 139 -19.70 -11.20 -9.93
CA GLU A 139 -20.53 -10.14 -9.31
C GLU A 139 -21.21 -9.27 -10.38
#